data_AF-A0A7V2UJD0-F1
#
_entry.id   AF-A0A7V2UJD0-F1
#
_cell.length_a   1.000
_cell.length_b   1.000
_cell.length_c   1.000
_cell.angle_alpha   90.00
_cell.angle_beta   90.00
_cell.angle_gamma   90.00
#
_symmetry.space_group_name_H-M   'P 1'
#
loop_
_entity.id
_entity.type
_entity.pdbx_description
1 polymer ?
#
loop_
_entity_poly.entity_id
_entity_poly.type
_entity_poly.pdbx_seq_one_letter_code
_entity_poly.pdbx_strand_id
1 'polypeptide(L)'
;MCFTPTPGVAIPMPGRRPCVVTVGSVGQPRDGDPRAMYAIYETDKHRVTFHRVAYDTHAAAQAIRRAGLPAFLADRLEEGR
;
A
#
# COMPACT_ATOMS: atom_id res chain seq x y z
N MET A 1 -6.11 -0.52 -21.51
CA MET A 1 -6.91 -1.33 -20.58
C MET A 1 -6.51 -0.92 -19.18
N CYS A 2 -7.45 -0.47 -18.35
CA CYS A 2 -7.19 -0.19 -16.94
C CYS A 2 -7.12 -1.53 -16.21
N PHE A 3 -6.03 -1.79 -15.49
CA PHE A 3 -5.91 -2.98 -14.66
C PHE A 3 -6.15 -2.57 -13.20
N THR A 4 -7.16 -3.13 -12.56
CA THR A 4 -7.43 -2.90 -11.13
C THR A 4 -6.62 -3.91 -10.31
N PRO A 5 -5.56 -3.48 -9.58
CA PRO A 5 -4.76 -4.40 -8.79
C PRO A 5 -5.62 -5.05 -7.71
N THR A 6 -5.79 -6.37 -7.81
CA THR A 6 -6.47 -7.17 -6.79
C THR A 6 -5.41 -7.78 -5.88
N PRO A 7 -5.48 -7.58 -4.54
CA PRO A 7 -4.48 -8.14 -3.63
C PRO A 7 -4.32 -9.65 -3.78
N GLY A 8 -3.07 -10.12 -3.84
CA GLY A 8 -2.72 -11.53 -4.02
C GLY A 8 -2.83 -12.07 -5.45
N VAL A 9 -3.40 -11.29 -6.39
CA VAL A 9 -3.49 -11.69 -7.80
C VAL A 9 -2.28 -11.15 -8.55
N ALA A 10 -1.59 -12.06 -9.23
CA ALA A 10 -0.34 -11.77 -9.88
C ALA A 10 -0.56 -11.27 -11.33
N ILE A 11 0.14 -10.20 -11.70
CA ILE A 11 -0.10 -9.41 -12.91
C ILE A 11 1.11 -9.53 -13.85
N PRO A 12 0.94 -10.11 -15.05
CA PRO A 12 2.05 -10.25 -15.99
C PRO A 12 2.52 -8.88 -16.48
N MET A 13 3.84 -8.68 -16.47
CA MET A 13 4.49 -7.45 -16.92
C MET A 13 5.01 -7.62 -18.36
N PRO A 14 4.85 -6.61 -19.23
CA PRO A 14 5.35 -6.70 -20.59
C PRO A 14 6.88 -6.66 -20.62
N GLY A 15 7.51 -7.71 -21.16
CA GLY A 15 8.99 -7.83 -21.19
C GLY A 15 9.71 -6.88 -22.15
N ARG A 16 8.99 -6.16 -23.03
CA ARG A 16 9.58 -5.28 -24.06
C ARG A 16 9.08 -3.83 -24.00
N ARG A 17 8.24 -3.48 -23.02
CA ARG A 17 7.69 -2.14 -22.87
C ARG A 17 7.97 -1.64 -21.45
N PRO A 18 8.61 -0.47 -21.29
CA PRO A 18 8.77 0.14 -19.97
C PRO A 18 7.41 0.33 -19.31
N CYS A 19 7.34 0.07 -18.01
CA CYS A 19 6.14 0.23 -17.20
C CYS A 19 6.50 0.96 -15.91
N VAL A 20 5.58 1.82 -15.47
CA VAL A 20 5.64 2.47 -14.15
C VAL A 20 4.62 1.78 -13.27
N VAL A 21 5.05 1.36 -12.08
CA VAL A 21 4.20 0.69 -11.09
C VAL A 21 4.26 1.46 -9.78
N THR A 22 3.10 1.88 -9.28
CA THR A 22 2.95 2.51 -7.97
C THR A 22 2.53 1.45 -6.96
N VAL A 23 3.41 1.11 -6.03
CA VAL A 23 3.22 -0.02 -5.08
C VAL A 23 2.28 0.28 -3.91
N GLY A 24 1.87 1.54 -3.75
CA GLY A 24 1.13 2.01 -2.58
C GLY A 24 2.05 2.48 -1.45
N SER A 25 1.57 2.40 -0.21
CA SER A 25 2.30 2.82 0.99
C SER A 25 2.11 1.81 2.11
N VAL A 26 3.21 1.47 2.79
CA VAL A 26 3.19 0.60 3.97
C VAL A 26 2.70 1.36 5.20
N GLY A 27 3.14 2.61 5.37
CA GLY A 27 2.95 3.37 6.60
C GLY A 27 1.73 4.27 6.63
N GLN A 28 1.41 4.94 5.52
CA GLN A 28 0.27 5.87 5.42
C GLN A 28 -0.37 5.72 4.03
N PRO A 29 -1.19 4.67 3.80
CA PRO A 29 -1.97 4.54 2.57
C PRO A 29 -2.97 5.70 2.45
N ARG A 30 -3.27 6.10 1.21
CA ARG A 30 -4.12 7.28 0.91
C ARG A 30 -5.25 6.98 -0.07
N ASP A 31 -5.60 5.72 -0.19
CA ASP A 31 -6.61 5.22 -1.14
C ASP A 31 -7.89 4.72 -0.45
N GLY A 32 -8.09 5.08 0.81
CA GLY A 32 -9.28 4.75 1.61
C GLY A 32 -9.25 3.34 2.23
N ASP A 33 -8.18 2.58 2.03
CA ASP A 33 -7.94 1.31 2.73
C ASP A 33 -6.74 1.47 3.67
N PRO A 34 -6.95 1.42 5.01
CA PRO A 34 -5.90 1.69 5.98
C PRO A 34 -4.86 0.56 6.07
N ARG A 35 -5.10 -0.61 5.43
CA ARG A 35 -4.14 -1.72 5.42
C ARG A 35 -2.87 -1.31 4.67
N ALA A 36 -1.73 -1.72 5.23
CA ALA A 36 -0.42 -1.53 4.61
C ALA A 36 -0.40 -2.15 3.21
N MET A 37 0.20 -1.47 2.25
CA MET A 37 0.29 -1.93 0.86
C MET A 37 1.75 -2.02 0.40
N TYR A 38 2.08 -3.13 -0.26
CA TYR A 38 3.34 -3.33 -0.95
C TYR A 38 3.13 -4.21 -2.18
N ALA A 39 4.19 -4.40 -2.97
CA ALA A 39 4.18 -5.34 -4.09
C ALA A 39 5.45 -6.20 -4.13
N ILE A 40 5.31 -7.41 -4.65
CA ILE A 40 6.42 -8.32 -4.97
C ILE A 40 6.56 -8.33 -6.48
N TYR A 41 7.76 -8.07 -6.99
CA TYR A 41 8.10 -8.24 -8.39
C TYR A 41 8.99 -9.47 -8.57
N GLU A 42 8.46 -10.50 -9.22
CA GLU A 42 9.17 -11.71 -9.62
C GLU A 42 9.86 -11.45 -10.97
N THR A 43 11.17 -11.17 -10.95
CA THR A 43 11.95 -10.78 -12.13
C THR A 43 12.09 -11.91 -13.16
N ASP A 44 12.18 -13.15 -12.71
CA ASP A 44 12.27 -14.37 -13.50
C ASP A 44 10.95 -14.70 -14.22
N LYS A 45 9.82 -14.46 -13.55
CA LYS A 45 8.47 -14.72 -14.08
C LYS A 45 7.82 -13.51 -14.75
N HIS A 46 8.50 -12.36 -14.74
CA HIS A 46 8.00 -11.08 -15.24
C HIS A 46 6.61 -10.75 -14.70
N ARG A 47 6.44 -10.75 -13.38
CA ARG A 47 5.11 -10.60 -12.77
C ARG A 47 5.17 -9.78 -11.49
N VAL A 48 4.17 -8.91 -11.30
CA VAL A 48 4.01 -8.14 -10.06
C VAL A 48 2.75 -8.59 -9.32
N THR A 49 2.85 -8.76 -8.00
CA THR A 49 1.72 -9.10 -7.13
C THR A 49 1.60 -8.05 -6.05
N PHE A 50 0.42 -7.45 -5.90
CA PHE A 50 0.16 -6.48 -4.85
C PHE A 50 -0.37 -7.17 -3.61
N HIS A 51 -0.02 -6.65 -2.43
CA HIS A 51 -0.41 -7.21 -1.15
C HIS A 51 -0.99 -6.13 -0.26
N ARG A 52 -2.00 -6.51 0.53
CA ARG A 52 -2.57 -5.72 1.61
C ARG A 52 -2.45 -6.49 2.91
N VAL A 53 -1.94 -5.84 3.94
CA VAL A 53 -1.73 -6.46 5.25
C VAL A 53 -2.37 -5.60 6.32
N ALA A 54 -3.27 -6.22 7.09
CA ALA A 54 -3.84 -5.58 8.26
C ALA A 54 -2.77 -5.42 9.34
N TYR A 55 -2.79 -4.29 10.02
CA TYR A 55 -1.95 -4.00 11.19
C TYR A 55 -2.77 -3.18 12.18
N ASP A 56 -2.24 -3.00 13.38
CA ASP A 56 -2.89 -2.19 14.41
C ASP A 56 -2.73 -0.69 14.09
N THR A 57 -3.61 -0.19 13.21
CA THR A 57 -3.68 1.22 12.81
C THR A 57 -3.97 2.13 14.00
N HIS A 58 -4.77 1.66 14.96
CA HIS A 58 -5.09 2.41 16.15
C HIS A 58 -3.86 2.59 17.05
N ALA A 59 -3.10 1.52 17.33
CA ALA A 59 -1.87 1.63 18.11
C ALA A 59 -0.84 2.56 17.45
N ALA A 60 -0.71 2.52 16.13
CA ALA A 60 0.15 3.43 15.37
C ALA A 60 -0.32 4.89 15.48
N ALA A 61 -1.61 5.14 15.30
CA ALA A 61 -2.24 6.46 15.46
C ALA A 61 -2.06 6.99 16.89
N GLN A 62 -2.24 6.15 17.91
CA GLN A 62 -1.99 6.50 19.31
C GLN A 62 -0.52 6.85 19.57
N ALA A 63 0.43 6.17 18.93
CA ALA A 63 1.85 6.52 19.05
C ALA A 63 2.13 7.94 18.50
N ILE A 64 1.52 8.31 17.38
CA ILE A 64 1.60 9.67 16.81
C ILE A 64 1.02 10.70 17.79
N ARG A 65 -0.17 10.45 18.35
CA ARG A 65 -0.81 11.33 19.33
C ARG A 65 0.06 11.51 20.58
N ARG A 66 0.61 10.43 21.13
CA ARG A 66 1.52 10.47 22.29
C ARG A 66 2.83 11.21 22.00
N ALA A 67 3.30 11.22 20.76
CA ALA A 67 4.47 11.97 20.35
C ALA A 67 4.23 13.49 20.24
N GLY A 68 3.00 13.97 20.47
CA GLY A 68 2.66 15.40 20.38
C GLY A 68 2.62 15.92 18.94
N LEU A 69 2.56 15.03 17.95
CA LEU A 69 2.45 15.40 16.55
C LEU A 69 1.01 15.86 16.21
N PRO A 70 0.83 16.63 15.12
CA PRO A 70 -0.50 17.05 14.69
C PRO A 70 -1.49 15.88 14.57
N ALA A 71 -2.66 16.01 15.20
CA ALA A 71 -3.65 14.94 15.32
C ALA A 71 -4.07 14.35 13.96
N PHE A 72 -4.17 15.19 12.92
CA PHE A 72 -4.55 14.74 11.58
C PHE A 72 -3.62 13.67 11.01
N LEU A 73 -2.35 13.57 11.45
CA LEU A 73 -1.45 12.51 11.01
C LEU A 73 -1.87 11.14 11.54
N ALA A 74 -2.47 11.09 12.73
CA ALA A 74 -3.01 9.89 13.34
C ALA A 74 -4.35 9.51 12.69
N ASP A 75 -5.23 10.49 12.50
CA ASP A 75 -6.57 10.27 11.92
C ASP A 75 -6.46 9.70 10.49
N ARG A 76 -5.48 10.20 9.72
CA ARG A 76 -5.15 9.69 8.38
C ARG A 76 -4.76 8.21 8.34
N LEU A 77 -4.12 7.68 9.39
CA LEU A 77 -3.80 6.24 9.44
C LEU A 77 -5.05 5.39 9.63
N GLU A 78 -6.00 5.87 10.41
CA GLU A 78 -7.25 5.17 10.71
C GLU A 78 -8.20 5.22 9.49
N GLU A 79 -8.20 6.33 8.75
CA GLU A 79 -9.03 6.53 7.55
C GLU A 79 -8.39 6.02 6.25
N GLY A 80 -7.07 5.86 6.21
CA GLY A 80 -6.32 5.58 4.98
C GLY A 80 -6.36 6.74 3.97
N ARG A 81 -6.15 7.99 4.42
CA ARG A 81 -6.26 9.22 3.61
C ARG A 81 -5.06 10.16 3.76
#